data_AF-A0A7S4E1N7-F1
#
_entry.id   AF-A0A7S4E1N7-F1
#
_cell.length_a   1.000
_cell.length_b   1.000
_cell.length_c   1.000
_cell.angle_alpha   90.00
_cell.angle_beta   90.00
_cell.angle_gamma   90.00
#
_symmetry.space_group_name_H-M   'P 1'
#
loop_
_entity.id
_entity.type
_entity.pdbx_description
1 polymer ?
#
loop_
_entity_poly.entity_id
_entity_poly.type
_entity_poly.pdbx_seq_one_letter_code
_entity_poly.pdbx_strand_id
1 'polypeptide(L)'
;DNFAAVGSCHLGMISQLFLLSPRGDSIIHRDYRSELDRSTCEIFFKNVKFYQGKHQEAPPVFNIDGVNYMYMKKNGIFFVLTSISNVSPSMAMEFLLRVTKVFKDYCGIFTEESIRSNFILLYELLDEIMDYGVIQGTSSDTLKSYIFNEPVVVEKKKTKFQLPKFNPKTTSRCDSSLADIFD
;
A
#
# COMPACT_ATOMS: atom_id res chain seq x y z
N ASP A 1 17.98 26.99 26.88
CA ASP A 1 19.24 26.48 26.30
C ASP A 1 19.82 25.39 27.17
N ASN A 2 19.70 24.13 26.75
CA ASN A 2 20.46 22.93 27.17
C ASN A 2 19.62 21.66 26.98
N PHE A 3 19.48 21.24 25.73
CA PHE A 3 19.35 19.82 25.41
C PHE A 3 19.95 19.58 24.02
N ALA A 4 21.28 19.77 23.95
CA ALA A 4 22.08 19.34 22.82
C ALA A 4 23.01 18.23 23.31
N ALA A 5 23.18 17.21 22.47
CA ALA A 5 24.08 16.06 22.61
C ALA A 5 23.53 14.82 23.35
N VAL A 6 22.48 14.21 22.79
CA VAL A 6 22.52 12.75 22.61
C VAL A 6 22.96 12.50 21.18
N GLY A 7 24.22 12.11 21.01
CA GLY A 7 24.80 11.72 19.73
C GLY A 7 24.21 10.39 19.26
N SER A 8 22.98 10.43 18.76
CA SER A 8 22.37 9.31 18.08
C SER A 8 22.78 9.36 16.60
N CYS A 9 23.39 8.28 16.15
CA CYS A 9 23.56 7.91 14.76
C CYS A 9 22.19 7.87 14.04
N HIS A 10 21.63 9.03 13.68
CA HIS A 10 20.34 9.18 12.99
C HIS A 10 20.43 9.01 11.47
N LEU A 11 21.47 8.31 10.99
CA LEU A 11 21.67 8.08 9.57
C LEU A 11 20.79 6.91 9.11
N GLY A 12 19.66 7.25 8.47
CA GLY A 12 18.85 6.29 7.70
C GLY A 12 17.66 5.68 8.44
N MET A 13 17.04 6.41 9.37
CA MET A 13 15.87 5.92 10.12
C MET A 13 14.57 6.38 9.45
N ILE A 14 13.62 5.46 9.33
CA ILE A 14 12.26 5.74 8.82
C ILE A 14 11.47 6.46 9.92
N SER A 15 10.78 7.54 9.58
CA SER A 15 9.99 8.32 10.54
C SER A 15 8.55 7.79 10.65
N GLN A 16 7.87 7.60 9.51
CA GLN A 16 6.48 7.11 9.50
C GLN A 16 6.23 6.12 8.36
N LEU A 17 5.24 5.27 8.55
CA LEU A 17 4.68 4.37 7.56
C LEU A 17 3.17 4.55 7.51
N PHE A 18 2.63 4.79 6.33
CA PHE A 18 1.18 4.89 6.16
C PHE A 18 0.68 4.26 4.87
N LEU A 19 -0.56 3.78 4.94
CA LEU A 19 -1.30 3.21 3.84
C LEU A 19 -2.47 4.11 3.50
N LEU A 20 -2.55 4.54 2.25
CA LEU A 20 -3.67 5.36 1.77
C LEU A 20 -4.57 4.57 0.83
N SER A 21 -5.87 4.80 0.95
CA SER A 21 -6.86 4.38 -0.02
C SER A 21 -6.62 5.08 -1.37
N PRO A 22 -7.20 4.57 -2.47
CA PRO A 22 -7.17 5.27 -3.76
C PRO A 22 -7.76 6.69 -3.69
N ARG A 23 -8.58 6.97 -2.68
CA ARG A 23 -9.25 8.27 -2.46
C ARG A 23 -8.41 9.25 -1.65
N GLY A 24 -7.34 8.76 -1.00
CA GLY A 24 -6.47 9.56 -0.13
C GLY A 24 -6.74 9.38 1.36
N ASP A 25 -7.68 8.51 1.74
CA ASP A 25 -7.97 8.25 3.15
C ASP A 25 -6.86 7.39 3.76
N SER A 26 -6.34 7.79 4.92
CA SER A 26 -5.39 6.96 5.66
C SER A 26 -6.11 5.77 6.29
N ILE A 27 -5.71 4.56 5.87
CA ILE A 27 -6.24 3.30 6.41
C ILE A 27 -5.39 2.87 7.61
N ILE A 28 -4.07 2.95 7.45
CA ILE A 28 -3.10 2.67 8.49
C ILE A 28 -2.14 3.84 8.55
N HIS A 29 -1.86 4.31 9.76
CA HIS A 29 -0.85 5.32 10.01
C HIS A 29 -0.06 4.94 11.25
N ARG A 30 1.21 4.56 11.03
CA ARG A 30 2.15 4.26 12.10
C ARG A 30 3.26 5.30 12.11
N ASP A 31 3.38 5.98 13.23
CA ASP A 31 4.45 6.93 13.49
C ASP A 31 5.42 6.33 14.49
N TYR A 32 6.69 6.19 14.08
CA TYR A 32 7.72 5.56 14.91
C TYR A 32 8.53 6.58 15.71
N ARG A 33 8.60 7.83 15.25
CA ARG A 33 9.49 8.85 15.82
C ARG A 33 8.77 10.10 16.34
N SER A 34 7.52 10.32 15.95
CA SER A 34 6.73 11.50 16.29
C SER A 34 7.39 12.82 15.87
N GLU A 35 8.16 12.80 14.78
CA GLU A 35 8.85 13.97 14.23
C GLU A 35 8.05 14.70 13.16
N LEU A 36 7.07 14.03 12.56
CA LEU A 36 6.28 14.53 11.44
C LEU A 36 4.81 14.57 11.82
N ASP A 37 4.11 15.58 11.32
CA ASP A 37 2.68 15.72 11.56
C ASP A 37 1.85 14.85 10.58
N ARG A 38 0.60 14.55 10.96
CA ARG A 38 -0.34 13.74 10.15
C ARG A 38 -0.69 14.40 8.82
N SER A 39 -0.55 15.72 8.70
CA SER A 39 -0.69 16.49 7.45
C SER A 39 0.23 15.99 6.32
N THR A 40 1.33 15.32 6.66
CA THR A 40 2.24 14.62 5.74
C THR A 40 1.51 13.67 4.77
N CYS A 41 0.45 12.99 5.23
CA CYS A 41 -0.36 12.11 4.38
C CYS A 41 -1.10 12.88 3.27
N GLU A 42 -1.68 14.03 3.62
CA GLU A 42 -2.44 14.87 2.70
C GLU A 42 -1.51 15.55 1.68
N ILE A 43 -0.34 16.03 2.16
CA ILE A 43 0.71 16.60 1.32
C ILE A 43 1.16 15.56 0.29
N PHE A 44 1.48 14.33 0.72
CA PHE A 44 1.82 13.24 -0.18
C PHE A 44 0.73 13.02 -1.25
N PHE A 45 -0.52 12.83 -0.82
CA PHE A 45 -1.61 12.48 -1.73
C PHE A 45 -1.89 13.57 -2.76
N LYS A 46 -1.86 14.85 -2.34
CA LYS A 46 -2.01 16.00 -3.24
C LYS A 46 -0.90 16.01 -4.29
N ASN A 47 0.35 15.81 -3.88
CA ASN A 47 1.48 15.83 -4.79
C ASN A 47 1.44 14.68 -5.82
N VAL A 48 1.10 13.46 -5.39
CA VAL A 48 0.99 12.32 -6.30
C VAL A 48 -0.20 12.47 -7.26
N LYS A 49 -1.35 12.97 -6.79
CA LYS A 49 -2.56 13.10 -7.60
C LYS A 49 -2.50 14.23 -8.63
N PHE A 50 -1.90 15.37 -8.26
CA PHE A 50 -1.76 16.53 -9.15
C PHE A 50 -0.40 16.59 -9.84
N TYR A 51 0.32 15.46 -9.89
CA TYR A 51 1.63 15.42 -10.53
C TYR A 51 1.51 15.62 -12.05
N GLN A 52 2.03 16.74 -12.56
CA GLN A 52 1.99 17.10 -13.99
C GLN A 52 3.29 16.72 -14.72
N GLY A 53 3.88 15.57 -14.40
CA GLY A 53 5.10 15.10 -15.04
C GLY A 53 4.86 14.44 -16.41
N LYS A 54 5.95 14.30 -17.18
CA LYS A 54 5.94 13.67 -18.52
C LYS A 54 5.31 12.27 -18.56
N HIS A 55 5.37 11.52 -17.46
CA HIS A 55 4.90 10.15 -17.36
C HIS A 55 3.50 9.99 -16.75
N GLN A 56 2.76 11.09 -16.50
CA GLN A 56 1.45 11.13 -15.80
C GLN A 56 1.42 10.55 -14.37
N GLU A 57 2.45 9.82 -13.95
CA GLU A 57 2.62 9.31 -12.58
C GLU A 57 3.81 9.98 -11.90
N ALA A 58 3.69 10.18 -10.58
CA ALA A 58 4.76 10.70 -9.76
C ALA A 58 5.93 9.70 -9.66
N PRO A 59 7.18 10.17 -9.53
CA PRO A 59 8.31 9.29 -9.27
C PRO A 59 8.12 8.57 -7.94
N PRO A 60 8.56 7.31 -7.78
CA PRO A 60 8.36 6.54 -6.55
C PRO A 60 9.07 7.15 -5.33
N VAL A 61 10.05 8.02 -5.55
CA VAL A 61 10.81 8.70 -4.51
C VAL A 61 10.92 10.18 -4.85
N PHE A 62 10.57 11.04 -3.91
CA PHE A 62 10.66 12.48 -4.04
C PHE A 62 10.82 13.15 -2.67
N ASN A 63 11.29 14.39 -2.67
CA ASN A 63 11.47 15.19 -1.45
C ASN A 63 10.55 16.43 -1.51
N ILE A 64 9.86 16.72 -0.41
CA ILE A 64 9.03 17.93 -0.25
C ILE A 64 9.29 18.50 1.12
N ASP A 65 9.68 19.78 1.17
CA ASP A 65 9.91 20.53 2.41
C ASP A 65 10.86 19.82 3.38
N GLY A 66 11.89 19.14 2.86
CA GLY A 66 12.86 18.39 3.67
C GLY A 66 12.42 17.00 4.10
N VAL A 67 11.20 16.57 3.73
CA VAL A 67 10.69 15.21 3.97
C VAL A 67 10.84 14.36 2.72
N ASN A 68 11.53 13.23 2.85
CA ASN A 68 11.64 12.23 1.80
C ASN A 68 10.42 11.33 1.82
N TYR A 69 9.69 11.28 0.71
CA TYR A 69 8.58 10.36 0.48
C TYR A 69 9.05 9.25 -0.44
N MET A 70 8.82 8.01 -0.02
CA MET A 70 9.13 6.81 -0.80
C MET A 70 7.85 5.97 -0.82
N TYR A 71 7.34 5.68 -2.01
CA TYR A 71 6.06 4.99 -2.12
C TYR A 71 6.01 3.93 -3.20
N MET A 72 5.06 3.03 -3.01
CA MET A 72 4.67 2.00 -3.97
C MET A 72 3.15 1.93 -4.05
N LYS A 73 2.60 1.76 -5.25
CA LYS A 73 1.16 1.57 -5.46
C LYS A 73 0.89 0.10 -5.79
N LYS A 74 0.00 -0.56 -5.05
CA LYS A 74 -0.42 -1.94 -5.32
C LYS A 74 -1.91 -2.12 -5.06
N ASN A 75 -2.63 -2.68 -6.03
CA ASN A 75 -4.08 -2.86 -5.97
C ASN A 75 -4.86 -1.56 -5.67
N GLY A 76 -4.35 -0.42 -6.15
CA GLY A 76 -4.93 0.92 -5.91
C GLY A 76 -4.58 1.54 -4.56
N ILE A 77 -3.97 0.78 -3.65
CA ILE A 77 -3.56 1.24 -2.33
C ILE A 77 -2.14 1.80 -2.43
N PHE A 78 -1.92 2.95 -1.81
CA PHE A 78 -0.60 3.57 -1.71
C PHE A 78 0.08 3.13 -0.42
N PHE A 79 1.26 2.54 -0.53
CA PHE A 79 2.16 2.24 0.56
C PHE A 79 3.25 3.29 0.59
N VAL A 80 3.38 4.02 1.70
CA VAL A 80 4.26 5.18 1.78
C VAL A 80 5.12 5.09 3.03
N LEU A 81 6.40 5.43 2.86
CA LEU A 81 7.35 5.68 3.93
C LEU A 81 7.79 7.13 3.85
N THR A 82 7.96 7.73 5.02
CA THR A 82 8.54 9.06 5.14
C THR A 82 9.77 9.05 6.03
N SER A 83 10.72 9.91 5.68
CA SER A 83 11.93 10.11 6.46
C SER A 83 12.41 11.55 6.31
N ILE A 84 12.83 12.16 7.41
CA ILE A 84 13.57 13.43 7.41
C ILE A 84 15.05 13.17 7.10
N SER A 85 15.55 11.99 7.50
CA SER A 85 16.93 11.57 7.27
C SER A 85 17.13 11.01 5.86
N ASN A 86 18.39 10.94 5.43
CA ASN A 86 18.76 10.32 4.15
C ASN A 86 18.74 8.78 4.29
N VAL A 87 17.65 8.16 3.85
CA VAL A 87 17.47 6.71 3.78
C VAL A 87 17.77 6.26 2.36
N SER A 88 18.47 5.13 2.19
CA SER A 88 18.70 4.56 0.87
C SER A 88 17.37 4.20 0.19
N PRO A 89 17.06 4.79 -0.99
CA PRO A 89 15.82 4.52 -1.70
C PRO A 89 15.61 3.03 -2.01
N SER A 90 16.69 2.31 -2.32
CA SER A 90 16.64 0.88 -2.61
C SER A 90 16.22 0.05 -1.39
N MET A 91 16.69 0.41 -0.20
CA MET A 91 16.30 -0.25 1.05
C MET A 91 14.82 -0.02 1.36
N ALA A 92 14.35 1.22 1.22
CA ALA A 92 12.96 1.57 1.45
C ALA A 92 12.00 0.84 0.49
N MET A 93 12.35 0.76 -0.80
CA MET A 93 11.54 0.06 -1.80
C MET A 93 11.49 -1.45 -1.55
N GLU A 94 12.63 -2.09 -1.24
CA GLU A 94 12.66 -3.51 -0.86
C GLU A 94 11.82 -3.75 0.41
N PHE A 95 11.94 -2.87 1.40
CA PHE A 95 11.16 -2.97 2.63
C PHE A 95 9.64 -2.90 2.35
N LEU A 96 9.18 -1.94 1.55
CA LEU A 96 7.78 -1.82 1.14
C LEU A 96 7.27 -3.10 0.45
N LEU A 97 8.08 -3.69 -0.42
CA LEU A 97 7.76 -4.96 -1.09
C LEU A 97 7.63 -6.11 -0.08
N ARG A 98 8.54 -6.18 0.90
CA ARG A 98 8.54 -7.19 1.96
C ARG A 98 7.34 -7.08 2.88
N VAL A 99 7.01 -5.88 3.38
CA VAL A 99 5.83 -5.65 4.23
C VAL A 99 4.56 -6.05 3.48
N THR A 100 4.46 -5.67 2.21
CA THR A 100 3.32 -6.07 1.37
C THR A 100 3.21 -7.59 1.21
N LYS A 101 4.34 -8.30 1.15
CA LYS A 101 4.38 -9.77 1.11
C LYS A 101 3.88 -10.35 2.44
N VAL A 102 4.40 -9.87 3.58
CA VAL A 102 3.96 -10.31 4.91
C VAL A 102 2.45 -10.11 5.07
N PHE A 103 1.93 -8.93 4.72
CA PHE A 103 0.48 -8.67 4.83
C PHE A 103 -0.35 -9.62 3.97
N LYS A 104 0.15 -9.98 2.78
CA LYS A 104 -0.49 -10.97 1.92
C LYS A 104 -0.38 -12.39 2.49
N ASP A 105 0.72 -12.75 3.13
CA ASP A 105 0.90 -14.07 3.74
C ASP A 105 -0.05 -14.28 4.92
N TYR A 106 -0.30 -13.23 5.73
CA TYR A 106 -1.21 -13.29 6.88
C TYR A 106 -2.68 -13.14 6.48
N CYS A 107 -3.03 -12.13 5.68
CA CYS A 107 -4.42 -11.88 5.31
C CYS A 107 -4.90 -12.71 4.09
N GLY A 108 -3.98 -13.37 3.38
CA GLY A 108 -4.22 -14.12 2.15
C GLY A 108 -4.43 -13.22 0.92
N ILE A 109 -5.41 -12.32 0.99
CA ILE A 109 -5.77 -11.39 -0.09
C ILE A 109 -5.45 -9.96 0.33
N PHE A 110 -4.63 -9.29 -0.48
CA PHE A 110 -4.26 -7.90 -0.24
C PHE A 110 -5.25 -6.96 -0.95
N THR A 111 -6.33 -6.57 -0.27
CA THR A 111 -7.33 -5.59 -0.74
C THR A 111 -7.68 -4.61 0.39
N GLU A 112 -8.27 -3.48 0.02
CA GLU A 112 -8.68 -2.44 0.98
C GLU A 112 -9.64 -2.96 2.06
N GLU A 113 -10.58 -3.82 1.66
CA GLU A 113 -11.54 -4.49 2.55
C GLU A 113 -10.83 -5.44 3.53
N SER A 114 -9.82 -6.19 3.06
CA SER A 114 -9.04 -7.09 3.91
C SER A 114 -8.18 -6.33 4.92
N ILE A 115 -7.58 -5.21 4.51
CA ILE A 115 -6.75 -4.38 5.41
C ILE A 115 -7.61 -3.76 6.50
N ARG A 116 -8.80 -3.25 6.15
CA ARG A 116 -9.73 -2.66 7.13
C ARG A 116 -10.29 -3.67 8.13
N SER A 117 -10.59 -4.88 7.68
CA SER A 117 -11.10 -5.94 8.56
C SER A 117 -10.01 -6.51 9.49
N ASN A 118 -8.74 -6.42 9.09
CA ASN A 118 -7.60 -6.95 9.83
C ASN A 118 -6.73 -5.85 10.48
N PHE A 119 -7.28 -4.66 10.76
CA PHE A 119 -6.47 -3.52 11.18
C PHE A 119 -5.62 -3.80 12.44
N ILE A 120 -6.18 -4.51 13.43
CA ILE A 120 -5.50 -4.85 14.69
C ILE A 120 -4.27 -5.71 14.40
N LEU A 121 -4.44 -6.78 13.65
CA LEU A 121 -3.37 -7.69 13.23
C LEU A 121 -2.27 -6.95 12.45
N LEU A 122 -2.65 -6.01 11.57
CA LEU A 122 -1.67 -5.27 10.79
C LEU A 122 -0.85 -4.29 11.64
N TYR A 123 -1.44 -3.66 12.67
CA TYR A 123 -0.67 -2.83 13.60
C TYR A 123 0.31 -3.67 14.42
N GLU A 124 -0.11 -4.85 14.88
CA GLU A 124 0.76 -5.79 15.59
C GLU A 124 1.94 -6.23 14.72
N LEU A 125 1.67 -6.59 13.45
CA LEU A 125 2.71 -6.93 12.48
C LEU A 125 3.69 -5.77 12.25
N LEU A 126 3.20 -4.53 12.16
CA LEU A 126 4.07 -3.37 11.95
C LEU A 126 4.99 -3.13 13.14
N ASP A 127 4.49 -3.30 14.36
CA ASP A 127 5.26 -3.12 15.60
C ASP A 127 6.36 -4.17 15.75
N GLU A 128 6.12 -5.41 15.32
CA GLU A 128 7.16 -6.46 15.32
C GLU A 128 8.16 -6.32 14.17
N ILE A 129 7.74 -5.78 13.02
CA ILE A 129 8.62 -5.62 11.85
C ILE A 129 9.59 -4.44 12.04
N MET A 130 9.14 -3.35 12.66
CA MET A 130 9.90 -2.12 12.80
C MET A 130 9.79 -1.56 14.20
N ASP A 131 10.94 -1.28 14.80
CA ASP A 131 11.05 -0.62 16.09
C ASP A 131 11.81 0.70 15.93
N TYR A 132 11.20 1.80 16.38
CA TYR A 132 11.75 3.15 16.35
C TYR A 132 12.39 3.56 15.01
N GLY A 133 11.82 3.14 13.88
CA GLY A 133 12.33 3.48 12.54
C GLY A 133 13.43 2.58 12.01
N VAL A 134 13.78 1.51 12.73
CA VAL A 134 14.74 0.47 12.33
C VAL A 134 14.01 -0.83 12.01
N ILE A 135 14.31 -1.39 10.84
CA ILE A 135 13.73 -2.65 10.38
C ILE A 135 14.38 -3.80 11.15
N GLN A 136 13.59 -4.57 11.91
CA GLN A 136 14.08 -5.69 12.71
C GLN A 136 14.02 -7.02 11.93
N GLY A 137 12.84 -7.36 11.42
CA GLY A 137 12.61 -8.63 10.73
C GLY A 137 11.40 -8.61 9.81
N THR A 138 11.52 -9.20 8.63
CA THR A 138 10.44 -9.22 7.62
C THR A 138 10.04 -10.64 7.18
N SER A 139 10.45 -11.65 7.95
CA SER A 139 10.17 -13.05 7.63
C SER A 139 8.86 -13.50 8.29
N SER A 140 7.89 -13.89 7.48
CA SER A 140 6.55 -14.29 7.95
C SER A 140 6.61 -15.42 8.98
N ASP A 141 7.55 -16.36 8.85
CA ASP A 141 7.68 -17.51 9.76
C ASP A 141 8.20 -17.13 11.14
N THR A 142 9.16 -16.21 11.22
CA THR A 142 9.68 -15.71 12.50
C THR A 142 8.64 -14.85 13.21
N LEU A 143 7.86 -14.07 12.45
CA LEU A 143 6.82 -13.22 13.02
C LEU A 143 5.69 -14.04 13.68
N LYS A 144 5.39 -15.26 13.20
CA LYS A 144 4.27 -16.08 13.73
C LYS A 144 4.34 -16.35 15.22
N SER A 145 5.54 -16.38 15.82
CA SER A 145 5.70 -16.60 17.27
C SER A 145 5.42 -15.36 18.11
N TYR A 146 5.40 -14.17 17.51
CA TYR A 146 5.24 -12.88 18.20
C TYR A 146 3.87 -12.24 17.95
N ILE A 147 3.09 -12.78 17.01
CA ILE A 147 1.76 -12.27 16.65
C ILE A 147 0.68 -13.12 17.32
N PHE A 148 -0.23 -12.46 18.04
CA PHE A 148 -1.32 -13.10 18.79
C PHE A 148 -2.66 -13.06 18.07
N ASN A 149 -2.90 -12.08 17.20
CA ASN A 149 -4.19 -11.95 16.52
C ASN A 149 -4.32 -12.89 15.31
N GLU A 150 -5.47 -13.52 15.16
CA GLU A 150 -5.77 -14.37 14.01
C GLU A 150 -6.32 -13.56 12.82
N PRO A 151 -5.97 -13.94 11.57
CA PRO A 151 -6.46 -13.23 10.38
C PRO A 151 -7.94 -13.54 10.11
N VAL A 152 -8.70 -12.48 9.88
CA VAL A 152 -10.06 -12.54 9.33
C VAL A 152 -9.97 -12.72 7.82
N VAL A 153 -10.32 -13.92 7.34
CA VAL A 153 -10.29 -14.26 5.92
C VAL A 153 -11.45 -13.58 5.19
N VAL A 154 -11.14 -12.62 4.32
CA VAL A 154 -12.11 -12.01 3.42
C VAL A 154 -12.19 -12.84 2.14
N GLU A 155 -13.33 -13.49 1.88
CA GLU A 155 -13.51 -14.22 0.62
C GLU A 155 -13.58 -13.27 -0.58
N LYS A 156 -12.98 -13.67 -1.71
CA LYS A 156 -13.20 -12.97 -2.98
C LYS A 156 -14.67 -13.12 -3.34
N LYS A 157 -15.42 -12.01 -3.35
CA LYS A 157 -16.74 -11.95 -4.00
C LYS A 157 -16.57 -12.40 -5.44
N LYS A 158 -16.92 -13.67 -5.73
CA LYS A 158 -17.00 -14.17 -7.11
C LYS A 158 -18.15 -13.40 -7.75
N THR A 159 -17.84 -12.37 -8.54
CA THR A 159 -18.83 -11.73 -9.39
C THR A 159 -19.34 -12.81 -10.34
N LYS A 160 -20.49 -13.41 -10.03
CA LYS A 160 -21.22 -14.24 -10.99
C LYS A 160 -21.63 -13.29 -12.11
N PHE A 161 -20.82 -13.22 -13.16
CA PHE A 161 -21.24 -12.62 -14.42
C PHE A 161 -22.32 -13.55 -14.97
N GLN A 162 -23.57 -13.32 -14.55
CA GLN A 162 -24.70 -14.01 -15.15
C GLN A 162 -24.83 -13.46 -16.56
N LEU A 163 -24.36 -14.22 -17.53
CA LEU A 163 -24.72 -13.99 -18.93
C LEU A 163 -26.25 -13.86 -18.98
N PRO A 164 -26.81 -12.80 -19.57
CA PRO A 164 -28.25 -12.69 -19.75
C PRO A 164 -28.72 -13.95 -20.49
N LYS A 165 -29.72 -14.64 -19.94
CA LYS A 165 -30.30 -15.83 -20.58
C LYS A 165 -30.79 -15.41 -21.96
N PHE A 166 -30.12 -15.88 -23.01
CA PHE A 166 -30.50 -15.63 -24.38
C PHE A 166 -31.92 -16.17 -24.58
N ASN A 167 -32.90 -15.28 -24.80
CA ASN A 167 -34.27 -15.67 -25.07
C ASN A 167 -34.41 -15.88 -26.59
N PRO A 168 -34.58 -17.12 -27.08
CA PRO A 168 -34.66 -17.40 -28.51
C PRO A 168 -35.92 -16.84 -29.20
N LYS A 169 -36.84 -16.21 -28.45
CA LYS A 169 -38.08 -15.63 -28.99
C LYS A 169 -37.99 -14.16 -29.41
N THR A 170 -36.84 -13.50 -29.22
CA THR A 170 -36.66 -12.06 -29.54
C THR A 170 -35.57 -11.79 -30.58
N THR A 171 -35.04 -12.82 -31.25
CA THR A 171 -34.16 -12.60 -32.40
C THR A 171 -35.01 -12.31 -33.62
N SER A 172 -34.94 -11.10 -34.18
CA SER A 172 -35.24 -10.93 -35.60
C SER A 172 -34.30 -11.87 -36.36
N ARG A 173 -34.86 -12.73 -37.22
CA ARG A 173 -34.08 -13.43 -38.25
C ARG A 173 -33.28 -12.36 -38.99
N CYS A 174 -31.98 -12.29 -38.75
CA CYS A 174 -31.10 -11.67 -39.73
C CYS A 174 -31.05 -12.67 -40.88
N ASP A 175 -31.60 -12.27 -42.02
CA ASP A 175 -31.61 -13.09 -43.22
C ASP A 175 -30.20 -13.55 -43.56
N SER A 176 -30.07 -14.85 -43.78
CA SER A 176 -28.85 -15.52 -44.22
C SER A 176 -28.60 -15.19 -45.70
N SER A 177 -28.15 -13.98 -46.00
CA SER A 177 -27.76 -13.55 -47.36
C SER A 177 -26.39 -12.87 -47.42
N LEU A 178 -25.48 -13.20 -46.49
CA LEU A 178 -24.09 -12.73 -46.50
C LEU A 178 -23.10 -13.86 -46.19
N ALA A 179 -23.41 -15.10 -46.59
CA ALA A 179 -22.47 -16.22 -46.56
C ALA A 179 -21.63 -16.35 -47.86
N ASP A 180 -21.85 -15.47 -48.84
CA ASP A 180 -21.02 -15.38 -50.03
C ASP A 180 -20.31 -14.02 -50.01
N ILE A 181 -19.08 -13.97 -49.50
CA ILE A 181 -17.98 -13.04 -49.83
C ILE A 181 -16.88 -13.36 -48.80
N PHE A 182 -15.73 -13.81 -49.31
CA PHE A 182 -14.54 -14.34 -48.62
C PHE A 182 -14.53 -15.87 -48.41
N ASP A 183 -14.52 -16.61 -49.52
CA ASP A 183 -13.47 -17.60 -49.78
C ASP A 183 -12.13 -16.87 -50.03
#